data_AF-A0A518RHN7-F1
#
_entry.id   AF-A0A518RHN7-F1
#
_cell.length_a   1.000
_cell.length_b   1.000
_cell.length_c   1.000
_cell.angle_alpha   90.00
_cell.angle_beta   90.00
_cell.angle_gamma   90.00
#
_symmetry.space_group_name_H-M   'P 1'
#
loop_
_entity.id
_entity.type
_entity.pdbx_description
1 polymer ?
#
loop_
_entity_poly.entity_id
_entity_poly.type
_entity_poly.pdbx_seq_one_letter_code
_entity_poly.pdbx_strand_id
1 'polypeptide(L)' 'MSEVKLSATLKGNGYQATVTFPSGVSMSSAESYPTIPEAITAAALKLLDMPERIETLASGTL' A
#
# COMPACT_ATOMS: atom_id res chain seq x y z
N MET A 1 9.51 1.44 -15.27
CA MET A 1 8.25 2.07 -14.82
C MET A 1 8.18 1.91 -13.31
N SER A 2 7.99 3.02 -12.58
CA SER A 2 7.95 3.07 -11.12
C SER A 2 6.49 3.20 -10.67
N GLU A 3 5.70 2.16 -10.93
CA GLU A 3 4.27 2.13 -10.58
C GLU A 3 4.04 1.19 -9.39
N VAL A 4 3.19 1.63 -8.45
CA VAL A 4 2.66 0.78 -7.38
C VAL A 4 1.15 0.71 -7.51
N LYS A 5 0.59 -0.45 -7.19
CA LYS A 5 -0.87 -0.65 -7.20
C LYS A 5 -1.41 -0.58 -5.78
N LEU A 6 -2.41 0.27 -5.55
CA LEU A 6 -3.18 0.27 -4.31
C LEU A 6 -4.54 -0.39 -4.56
N SER A 7 -4.88 -1.38 -3.74
CA SER A 7 -6.19 -2.04 -3.79
C SER A 7 -6.72 -2.31 -2.39
N ALA A 8 -8.02 -2.07 -2.18
CA ALA A 8 -8.71 -2.43 -0.96
C ALA A 8 -9.53 -3.69 -1.14
N THR A 9 -9.46 -4.60 -0.17
CA THR A 9 -10.25 -5.83 -0.12
C THR A 9 -11.04 -5.88 1.17
N LEU A 10 -12.23 -6.49 1.12
CA LEU A 10 -13.05 -6.71 2.31
C LEU A 10 -12.33 -7.71 3.23
N LYS A 11 -12.17 -7.35 4.50
CA LYS A 11 -11.53 -8.15 5.54
C LYS A 11 -12.29 -8.00 6.86
N GLY A 12 -13.10 -9.01 7.18
CA GLY A 12 -14.02 -8.97 8.32
C GLY A 12 -15.14 -7.97 8.07
N ASN A 13 -15.35 -7.05 9.02
CA ASN A 13 -16.38 -6.01 8.94
C ASN A 13 -15.90 -4.70 8.29
N GLY A 14 -14.72 -4.70 7.69
CA GLY A 14 -14.12 -3.51 7.07
C GLY A 14 -13.26 -3.86 5.86
N TYR A 15 -12.46 -2.89 5.43
CA TYR A 15 -11.60 -2.97 4.26
C TYR A 15 -10.13 -2.84 4.67
N GLN A 16 -9.29 -3.72 4.14
CA GLN A 16 -7.85 -3.59 4.25
C GLN A 16 -7.29 -3.22 2.88
N ALA A 17 -6.51 -2.14 2.82
CA ALA A 17 -5.77 -1.79 1.61
C ALA A 17 -4.41 -2.47 1.58
N THR A 18 -3.94 -2.75 0.36
CA THR A 18 -2.64 -3.32 0.06
C THR A 18 -1.98 -2.50 -1.05
N VAL A 19 -0.71 -2.13 -0.82
CA VAL A 19 0.21 -1.60 -1.81
C VAL A 19 1.00 -2.77 -2.38
N THR A 20 0.96 -2.95 -3.70
CA THR A 20 1.78 -3.94 -4.41
C THR A 20 2.84 -3.22 -5.22
N PHE A 21 4.09 -3.57 -4.95
CA PHE A 21 5.27 -3.06 -5.64
C PHE A 21 5.55 -3.89 -6.90
N PRO A 22 6.28 -3.33 -7.89
CA PRO A 22 6.56 -4.01 -9.15
C PRO A 22 7.44 -5.26 -8.97
N SER A 23 8.18 -5.37 -7.87
CA SER A 23 8.93 -6.59 -7.50
C SER A 23 8.07 -7.73 -6.95
N GLY A 24 6.77 -7.52 -6.78
CA GLY A 24 5.86 -8.48 -6.16
C GLY A 24 5.83 -8.39 -4.63
N VAL A 25 6.70 -7.60 -4.00
CA VAL A 25 6.58 -7.27 -2.58
C VAL A 25 5.27 -6.51 -2.37
N SER A 26 4.56 -6.83 -1.30
CA SER A 26 3.29 -6.18 -0.96
C SER A 26 3.27 -5.76 0.50
N MET A 27 2.53 -4.69 0.77
CA MET A 27 2.41 -4.07 2.07
C MET A 27 0.96 -3.74 2.34
N SER A 28 0.43 -4.23 3.45
CA SER A 28 -0.95 -3.95 3.86
C SER A 28 -1.02 -2.73 4.78
N SER A 29 -2.16 -2.05 4.75
CA SER A 29 -2.60 -1.16 5.83
C SER A 29 -2.62 -1.91 7.16
N ALA A 30 -2.37 -1.18 8.25
CA ALA A 30 -2.15 -1.77 9.57
C ALA A 30 -3.39 -2.51 10.10
N GLU A 31 -4.59 -2.04 9.76
CA GLU A 31 -5.86 -2.52 10.29
C GLU A 31 -6.95 -2.56 9.19
N SER A 32 -8.14 -3.03 9.56
CA SER A 32 -9.34 -2.93 8.71
C SER A 32 -10.08 -1.63 9.00
N TYR A 33 -10.45 -0.89 7.95
CA TYR A 33 -11.15 0.40 8.03
C TYR A 33 -12.62 0.27 7.60
N PRO A 34 -13.53 1.13 8.07
CA PRO A 34 -14.95 0.99 7.73
C PRO A 34 -15.22 1.27 6.24
N THR A 35 -14.41 2.08 5.57
CA THR A 35 -14.57 2.40 4.15
C THR A 35 -13.31 2.15 3.32
N ILE A 36 -13.51 1.92 2.01
CA ILE A 36 -12.44 1.80 1.02
C ILE A 36 -11.49 3.03 1.02
N PRO A 37 -11.97 4.29 0.93
CA PRO A 37 -11.06 5.43 0.91
C PRO A 37 -10.19 5.52 2.17
N GLU A 38 -10.74 5.26 3.36
CA GLU A 38 -9.93 5.24 4.59
C GLU A 38 -8.83 4.18 4.55
N ALA A 39 -9.16 2.97 4.08
CA ALA A 39 -8.17 1.91 3.92
C ALA A 39 -7.05 2.32 2.96
N ILE A 40 -7.43 2.85 1.78
CA ILE A 40 -6.47 3.29 0.76
C ILE A 40 -5.60 4.44 1.28
N THR A 41 -6.19 5.43 1.95
CA THR A 41 -5.46 6.54 2.57
C THR A 41 -4.48 6.03 3.62
N ALA A 42 -4.88 5.10 4.48
CA ALA A 42 -3.99 4.53 5.48
C ALA A 42 -2.81 3.76 4.87
N ALA A 43 -3.05 2.96 3.82
CA ALA A 43 -1.98 2.29 3.10
C ALA A 43 -1.03 3.28 2.41
N ALA A 44 -1.58 4.34 1.81
CA ALA A 44 -0.78 5.39 1.17
C ALA A 44 0.08 6.16 2.19
N LEU A 45 -0.49 6.55 3.33
CA LEU A 45 0.26 7.22 4.40
C LEU A 45 1.38 6.33 4.94
N LYS A 46 1.09 5.04 5.15
CA LYS A 46 2.10 4.08 5.61
C LYS A 46 3.23 3.91 4.58
N LEU A 47 2.93 3.96 3.28
CA LEU A 47 3.95 3.99 2.23
C LEU A 47 4.82 5.24 2.31
N LEU A 48 4.20 6.41 2.51
CA LEU A 48 4.90 7.70 2.64
C LEU A 48 5.80 7.77 3.89
N ASP A 49 5.48 7.00 4.93
CA ASP A 49 6.29 6.85 6.15
C ASP A 49 7.54 5.96 5.94
N MET A 50 7.64 5.27 4.80
CA MET A 50 8.75 4.37 4.44
C MET A 50 9.54 4.90 3.23
N PRO A 51 10.29 6.01 3.39
CA PRO A 51 10.99 6.67 2.29
C PRO A 51 11.96 5.73 1.57
N GLU A 52 12.61 4.80 2.28
CA GLU A 52 13.55 3.86 1.64
C GLU A 52 12.87 2.99 0.57
N ARG A 53 11.60 2.64 0.75
CA ARG A 53 10.83 1.84 -0.22
C ARG A 53 10.48 2.67 -1.46
N ILE A 54 10.25 3.96 -1.29
CA ILE A 54 9.96 4.91 -2.37
C ILE A 54 11.23 5.21 -3.17
N GLU A 55 12.36 5.41 -2.49
CA GLU A 55 13.67 5.60 -3.14
C GLU A 55 14.07 4.37 -3.95
N THR A 56 13.80 3.17 -3.43
CA THR A 56 14.05 1.91 -4.13
C THR A 56 13.15 1.75 -5.38
N LEU A 57 11.89 2.20 -5.30
CA LEU A 57 10.98 2.27 -6.45
C LEU A 57 11.48 3.25 -7.53
N ALA A 58 12.08 4.37 -7.11
CA ALA A 58 12.64 5.38 -8.02
C ALA A 58 13.96 4.94 -8.66
N SER A 59 14.80 4.19 -7.94
CA SER A 59 16.10 3.70 -8.43
C SER A 59 16.00 2.42 -9.29
N GLY A 60 14.85 1.76 -9.30
CA GLY A 60 14.58 0.58 -10.15
C GLY A 60 15.30 -0.70 -9.70
N THR A 61 15.86 -0.73 -8.49
CA THR A 61 16.53 -1.90 -7.91
C THR A 61 15.67 -2.50 -6.81
N LEU A 62 14.67 -3.30 -7.17
CA LEU A 62 13.84 -4.06 -6.21
C LEU A 62 14.01 -5.57 -6.39
#